data_AF-A0A959X0Q8-F1
#
_entry.id   AF-A0A959X0Q8-F1
#
_cell.length_a   1.000
_cell.length_b   1.000
_cell.length_c   1.000
_cell.angle_alpha   90.00
_cell.angle_beta   90.00
_cell.angle_gamma   90.00
#
_symmetry.space_group_name_H-M   'P 1'
#
loop_
_entity.id
_entity.type
_entity.pdbx_description
1 polymer ?
#
loop_
_entity_poly.entity_id
_entity_poly.type
_entity_poly.pdbx_seq_one_letter_code
_entity_poly.pdbx_strand_id
1 'polypeptide(L)' 'SEHCSYKSSKIHLKRFAALPQTTPRGALLAGIGDNAGAVDIGQGYAITFKSESHNHPSFVEPYQGAA' A
#
# COMPACT_ATOMS: atom_id res chain seq x y z
N SER A 1 17.89 0.15 -4.95
CA SER A 1 17.97 -1.09 -4.14
C SER A 1 16.75 -1.96 -4.42
N GLU A 2 16.71 -3.21 -3.92
CA GLU A 2 15.48 -4.02 -3.99
C GLU A 2 14.32 -3.32 -3.28
N HIS A 3 14.58 -2.75 -2.10
CA HIS A 3 13.60 -2.03 -1.28
C HIS A 3 12.83 -0.93 -2.05
N CYS A 4 13.50 -0.18 -2.93
CA CYS A 4 12.83 0.88 -3.71
C CYS A 4 12.29 0.40 -5.07
N SER A 5 12.95 -0.59 -5.69
CA SER A 5 12.64 -0.96 -7.09
C SER A 5 11.67 -2.14 -7.21
N TYR A 6 11.51 -2.92 -6.14
CA TYR A 6 10.68 -4.12 -6.10
C TYR A 6 11.04 -5.12 -7.22
N LYS A 7 12.32 -5.20 -7.64
CA LYS A 7 12.72 -5.87 -8.89
C LYS A 7 12.26 -7.33 -8.93
N SER A 8 12.41 -8.05 -7.82
CA SER A 8 12.02 -9.46 -7.71
C SER A 8 10.51 -9.65 -7.54
N SER A 9 9.86 -8.78 -6.77
CA SER A 9 8.44 -8.94 -6.39
C SER A 9 7.47 -8.33 -7.40
N LYS A 10 7.90 -7.34 -8.20
CA LYS A 10 7.06 -6.62 -9.16
C LYS A 10 6.33 -7.55 -10.12
N ILE A 11 6.98 -8.61 -10.60
CA ILE A 11 6.35 -9.58 -11.52
C ILE A 11 5.14 -10.28 -10.88
N HIS A 12 5.21 -10.57 -9.58
CA HIS A 12 4.15 -11.23 -8.85
C HIS A 12 3.06 -10.24 -8.45
N LEU A 13 3.43 -9.02 -8.06
CA LEU A 13 2.48 -8.00 -7.61
C LEU A 13 1.66 -7.40 -8.77
N LYS A 14 2.20 -7.40 -10.00
CA LYS A 14 1.46 -6.93 -11.20
C LYS A 14 0.11 -7.63 -11.41
N ARG A 15 -0.06 -8.87 -10.95
CA ARG A 15 -1.35 -9.58 -11.05
C ARG A 15 -2.49 -8.85 -10.36
N PHE A 16 -2.19 -8.09 -9.30
CA PHE A 16 -3.20 -7.32 -8.57
C PHE A 16 -3.66 -6.08 -9.34
N ALA A 17 -2.88 -5.60 -10.33
CA ALA A 17 -3.31 -4.52 -11.21
C ALA A 17 -4.46 -4.94 -12.15
N ALA A 18 -4.70 -6.24 -12.32
CA ALA A 18 -5.83 -6.76 -13.09
C ALA A 18 -7.13 -6.85 -12.26
N LEU A 19 -7.07 -6.57 -10.95
CA LEU A 19 -8.27 -6.56 -10.11
C LEU A 19 -9.18 -5.36 -10.47
N PRO A 20 -10.51 -5.53 -10.38
CA PRO A 20 -11.44 -4.42 -10.55
C PRO A 20 -11.11 -3.26 -9.62
N GLN A 21 -11.24 -2.03 -10.13
CA GLN A 21 -11.04 -0.82 -9.33
C GLN A 21 -12.28 -0.47 -8.48
N THR A 22 -13.28 -1.34 -8.46
CA THR A 22 -14.49 -1.21 -7.65
C THR A 22 -14.51 -2.31 -6.60
N THR A 23 -14.83 -1.92 -5.37
CA THR A 23 -15.00 -2.82 -4.24
C THR A 23 -16.49 -2.93 -3.91
N PRO A 24 -16.93 -3.94 -3.11
CA PRO A 24 -18.30 -3.99 -2.61
C PRO A 24 -18.72 -2.75 -1.81
N ARG A 25 -17.77 -1.96 -1.29
CA ARG A 25 -18.04 -0.74 -0.52
C ARG A 25 -18.15 0.51 -1.40
N GLY A 26 -17.36 0.60 -2.46
CA GLY A 26 -17.24 1.77 -3.31
C GLY A 26 -16.05 1.69 -4.27
N ALA A 27 -15.87 2.73 -5.08
CA ALA A 27 -14.75 2.83 -6.02
C ALA A 27 -13.42 3.10 -5.28
N LEU A 28 -12.32 2.61 -5.86
CA LEU A 28 -10.99 3.07 -5.50
C LEU A 28 -10.79 4.49 -6.04
N LEU A 29 -10.45 5.41 -5.15
CA LEU A 29 -10.11 6.79 -5.47
C LEU A 29 -8.60 6.97 -5.70
N ALA A 30 -7.78 6.12 -5.06
CA ALA A 30 -6.33 6.03 -5.23
C ALA A 30 -5.90 4.56 -5.10
N GLY A 31 -4.93 4.13 -5.90
CA GLY A 31 -4.62 2.72 -6.12
C GLY A 31 -3.13 2.41 -6.26
N ILE A 32 -2.80 1.36 -7.01
CA ILE A 32 -1.40 0.97 -7.24
C ILE A 32 -0.67 2.11 -7.98
N GLY A 33 0.39 2.62 -7.37
CA GLY A 33 1.17 3.75 -7.88
C GLY A 33 1.06 4.99 -7.01
N ASP A 34 0.01 5.08 -6.20
CA ASP A 34 -0.15 6.13 -5.20
C ASP A 34 0.52 5.75 -3.86
N ASN A 35 0.74 6.76 -3.01
CA ASN A 35 1.37 6.55 -1.71
C ASN A 35 0.52 5.72 -0.74
N ALA A 36 -0.80 5.71 -0.89
CA ALA A 36 -1.73 4.93 -0.08
C ALA A 36 -2.98 4.61 -0.91
N GLY A 37 -3.65 3.49 -0.59
CA GLY A 37 -4.94 3.18 -1.19
C GLY A 37 -6.05 4.03 -0.56
N ALA A 38 -7.03 4.42 -1.35
CA ALA A 38 -8.22 5.13 -0.86
C ALA A 38 -9.50 4.56 -1.47
N VAL A 39 -10.50 4.32 -0.64
CA VAL A 39 -11.82 3.79 -1.05
C VAL A 39 -12.91 4.77 -0.66
N ASP A 40 -13.80 5.07 -1.60
CA ASP A 40 -15.03 5.82 -1.35
C ASP A 40 -15.98 5.03 -0.44
N ILE A 41 -16.49 5.67 0.61
CA ILE A 41 -17.47 5.10 1.53
C ILE A 41 -18.82 5.84 1.51
N GLY A 42 -18.99 6.76 0.56
CA GLY A 42 -20.19 7.56 0.36
C GLY A 42 -20.21 8.86 1.17
N GLN A 43 -21.23 9.68 0.92
CA GLN A 43 -21.47 10.96 1.63
C GLN A 43 -20.28 11.95 1.54
N GLY A 44 -19.46 11.85 0.50
CA GLY A 44 -18.26 12.69 0.33
C GLY A 44 -17.08 12.28 1.21
N TYR A 45 -17.10 11.10 1.84
CA TYR A 45 -16.01 10.57 2.65
C TYR A 45 -15.25 9.45 1.96
N ALA A 46 -13.96 9.36 2.26
CA ALA A 46 -13.08 8.28 1.84
C ALA A 46 -12.25 7.77 3.01
N ILE A 47 -11.92 6.47 2.99
CA ILE A 47 -10.96 5.87 3.92
C ILE A 47 -9.66 5.60 3.17
N THR A 48 -8.54 6.01 3.76
CA THR A 48 -7.21 5.66 3.27
C THR A 48 -6.54 4.66 4.21
N PHE A 49 -5.77 3.72 3.63
CA PHE A 49 -5.00 2.76 4.39
C PHE A 49 -3.68 2.45 3.67
N LYS A 50 -2.60 2.35 4.46
CA LYS A 50 -1.29 1.90 4.03
C LYS A 50 -0.66 1.10 5.17
N SER A 51 0.14 0.11 4.82
CA SER A 51 0.99 -0.61 5.75
C SER A 51 2.42 -0.60 5.22
N GLU A 52 3.38 -0.33 6.09
CA GLU A 52 4.81 -0.30 5.80
C GLU A 52 5.57 -1.15 6.81
N SER A 53 6.83 -1.46 6.51
CA SER A 53 7.70 -2.22 7.39
C SER A 53 9.03 -1.51 7.58
N HIS A 54 9.56 -1.51 8.80
CA HIS A 54 10.83 -0.88 9.16
C HIS A 54 11.81 -1.89 9.78
N ASN A 55 11.83 -3.09 9.20
CA ASN A 55 12.41 -4.28 9.82
C ASN A 55 13.90 -4.16 10.17
N HIS A 56 14.73 -3.68 9.24
CA HIS A 56 16.18 -3.61 9.48
C HIS A 56 16.54 -2.56 10.54
N PRO A 57 16.01 -1.32 10.49
CA PRO A 57 16.16 -0.37 11.58
C PRO A 57 15.66 -0.90 12.93
N SER A 58 14.46 -1.50 12.99
CA SER A 58 13.92 -2.05 14.24
C SER A 58 14.76 -3.19 14.83
N PHE A 59 15.47 -3.95 14.00
CA PHE A 59 16.39 -4.99 14.47
C PHE A 59 17.64 -4.39 15.14
N VAL A 60 18.15 -3.29 14.60
CA VAL A 60 19.37 -2.63 15.12
C VAL A 60 19.05 -1.80 16.36
N GLU A 61 17.98 -1.00 16.30
CA GLU A 61 17.51 -0.18 17.40
C GLU A 61 15.98 -0.17 17.45
N PRO A 62 15.35 -0.91 18.38
CA PRO A 62 13.91 -1.09 18.39
C PRO A 62 13.10 0.19 18.60
N TYR A 63 13.60 1.12 19.44
CA TYR A 63 12.84 2.31 19.81
C TYR A 63 12.68 3.27 18.62
N GLN A 64 13.79 3.69 18.00
CA GLN A 64 13.73 4.58 16.83
C GLN A 64 13.31 3.84 15.56
N GLY A 65 13.58 2.52 15.47
CA GLY A 65 13.20 1.75 14.30
C GLY A 65 11.69 1.61 14.14
N ALA A 66 10.93 1.56 15.25
CA ALA A 66 9.47 1.39 15.24
C ALA A 66 8.67 2.70 15.36
N ALA A 67 9.31 3.80 15.78
CA ALA A 67 8.68 5.09 16.05
C ALA A 67 8.38 5.90 14.79
#